data_AF-A0A7C7I6P8-F1
#
_entry.id   AF-A0A7C7I6P8-F1
#
_cell.length_a   1.000
_cell.length_b   1.000
_cell.length_c   1.000
_cell.angle_alpha   90.00
_cell.angle_beta   90.00
_cell.angle_gamma   90.00
#
_symmetry.space_group_name_H-M   'P 1'
#
loop_
_entity.id
_entity.type
_entity.pdbx_description
1 polymer ?
#
loop_
_entity_poly.entity_id
_entity_poly.type
_entity_poly.pdbx_seq_one_letter_code
_entity_poly.pdbx_strand_id
1 'polypeptide(L)'
;MRGASNILTPAFRHDLVAGGVAGLIGGLVFWWALAAQGMASAVPGMLGLHLLGAGVILHLLSSILVGASFGAVLRYQPSGYAGTTSSGLLLGLLWWVAGPMSLGPLLEGAGPTWSIVEAQKAFPSLIGHLLYGGVTGLGFYIFVASYLHFRPRSEDLIPLPEVPKTRVLILGGGFGGIGTAQRLEQLYSRVPGLEITLVSQSNYLLYTPMLAEVASSALEPQHISAPVRASCPHTRFHRGEAVDINTTDQVVRVRSGGSVPYEDLTYDKLVLALGSVANYFDLPGMAEFSFKLKTLEDATRLRNHIIGLLEDVDVEPFDEERVSRLTFAVAGGGFAGTEAIAELFDMVHSVLHFYPTIQPPQLRFVLIHSRDRILPELGAQLGDYALKKLQARGIEFMLENRVTGAVPGAVLLGDAASLPTHTLVWTAGNQPNPLLQTLPCERNRAGAVIVDGTLLVDGLTDVWAVGDCAQIPDPYNDGQPYPPTAQHALREGKVAAENIAAVIQGKPVKQFRFRAIGVLVGLGHRTAAAEIRGWRFSGLLAWLMWRTIYLSKLPGAEKKVRVALDWTIDLFFPRDIVVTSSLERTPVLDRNPMSPATQEQPPDNGHDRVNAGDGTE
;
A
#
# COMPACT_ATOMS: atom_id res chain seq x y z
N MET A 1 7.13 -32.99 -10.69
CA MET A 1 6.21 -32.36 -11.66
C MET A 1 4.87 -32.08 -10.98
N ARG A 2 4.28 -30.90 -11.30
CA ARG A 2 2.93 -30.39 -11.02
C ARG A 2 2.55 -30.08 -9.56
N GLY A 3 2.62 -28.78 -9.26
CA GLY A 3 1.86 -28.07 -8.23
C GLY A 3 1.59 -26.64 -8.70
N ALA A 4 1.15 -26.48 -9.96
CA ALA A 4 0.70 -25.19 -10.45
C ALA A 4 -0.52 -24.78 -9.63
N SER A 5 -0.47 -23.62 -8.99
CA SER A 5 -1.64 -22.93 -8.47
C SER A 5 -2.70 -22.94 -9.57
N ASN A 6 -3.85 -23.59 -9.35
CA ASN A 6 -4.95 -23.48 -10.29
C ASN A 6 -5.39 -22.01 -10.30
N ILE A 7 -4.94 -21.25 -11.29
CA ILE A 7 -5.30 -19.85 -11.54
C ILE A 7 -6.82 -19.71 -11.75
N LEU A 8 -7.51 -20.84 -11.96
CA LEU A 8 -8.94 -20.97 -12.20
C LEU A 8 -9.70 -21.41 -10.94
N THR A 9 -9.95 -20.50 -9.99
CA THR A 9 -10.90 -20.74 -8.89
C THR A 9 -12.32 -20.98 -9.46
N PRO A 10 -13.23 -21.68 -8.76
CA PRO A 10 -14.60 -21.90 -9.25
C PRO A 10 -15.33 -20.59 -9.59
N ALA A 11 -15.14 -19.54 -8.79
CA ALA A 11 -15.68 -18.20 -9.05
C ALA A 11 -15.06 -17.56 -10.31
N PHE A 12 -13.75 -17.63 -10.48
CA PHE A 12 -13.11 -17.09 -11.70
C PHE A 12 -13.50 -17.87 -12.96
N ARG A 13 -13.68 -19.19 -12.87
CA ARG A 13 -14.26 -20.00 -13.96
C ARG A 13 -15.68 -19.57 -14.28
N HIS A 14 -16.48 -19.30 -13.25
CA HIS A 14 -17.84 -18.81 -13.43
C HIS A 14 -17.84 -17.44 -14.14
N ASP A 15 -16.98 -16.51 -13.74
CA ASP A 15 -16.86 -15.19 -14.38
C ASP A 15 -16.42 -15.29 -15.85
N LEU A 16 -15.47 -16.18 -16.16
CA LEU A 16 -15.06 -16.46 -17.54
C LEU A 16 -16.20 -17.03 -18.38
N VAL A 17 -16.97 -17.98 -17.82
CA VAL A 17 -18.12 -18.59 -18.51
C VAL A 17 -19.24 -17.57 -18.70
N ALA A 18 -19.57 -16.81 -17.65
CA ALA A 18 -20.57 -15.75 -17.68
C ALA A 18 -20.22 -14.71 -18.74
N GLY A 19 -18.96 -14.27 -18.76
CA GLY A 19 -18.43 -13.36 -19.76
C GLY A 19 -18.50 -13.94 -21.16
N GLY A 20 -18.08 -15.20 -21.36
CA GLY A 20 -18.11 -15.86 -22.66
C GLY A 20 -19.53 -16.04 -23.22
N VAL A 21 -20.49 -16.42 -22.37
CA VAL A 21 -21.92 -16.53 -22.74
C VAL A 21 -22.49 -15.15 -23.08
N ALA A 22 -22.22 -14.14 -22.25
CA ALA A 22 -22.67 -12.78 -22.52
C ALA A 22 -22.09 -12.22 -23.82
N GLY A 23 -20.80 -12.49 -24.08
CA GLY A 23 -20.12 -12.13 -25.32
C GLY A 23 -20.72 -12.82 -26.54
N LEU A 24 -21.09 -14.10 -26.43
CA LEU A 24 -21.80 -14.82 -27.50
C LEU A 24 -23.14 -14.16 -27.84
N ILE A 25 -23.94 -13.82 -26.82
CA ILE A 25 -25.24 -13.13 -27.00
C ILE A 25 -25.03 -11.77 -27.65
N GLY A 26 -24.06 -10.98 -27.17
CA GLY A 26 -23.67 -9.72 -27.78
C GLY A 26 -23.25 -9.91 -29.25
N GLY A 27 -22.46 -10.95 -29.53
CA GLY A 27 -21.98 -11.29 -30.87
C GLY A 27 -23.11 -11.62 -31.85
N LEU A 28 -24.17 -12.30 -31.40
CA LEU A 28 -25.36 -12.58 -32.21
C LEU A 28 -26.13 -11.29 -32.52
N VAL A 29 -26.30 -10.39 -31.53
CA VAL A 29 -26.94 -9.08 -31.73
C VAL A 29 -26.13 -8.21 -32.69
N PHE A 30 -24.80 -8.22 -32.56
CA PHE A 30 -23.89 -7.53 -33.47
C PHE A 30 -24.03 -8.03 -34.91
N TRP A 31 -24.08 -9.35 -35.09
CA TRP A 31 -24.23 -9.96 -36.40
C TRP A 31 -25.56 -9.57 -37.05
N TRP A 32 -26.65 -9.55 -36.28
CA TRP A 32 -27.94 -9.05 -36.74
C TRP A 32 -27.88 -7.57 -37.14
N ALA A 33 -27.22 -6.73 -36.33
CA ALA A 33 -27.06 -5.30 -36.62
C ALA A 33 -26.25 -5.05 -37.91
N LEU A 34 -25.18 -5.83 -38.15
CA LEU A 34 -24.41 -5.78 -39.40
C LEU A 34 -25.24 -6.25 -40.60
N ALA A 35 -26.04 -7.31 -40.44
CA ALA A 35 -26.92 -7.80 -41.50
C ALA A 35 -28.00 -6.78 -41.87
N ALA A 36 -28.59 -6.11 -40.87
CA ALA A 36 -29.58 -5.05 -41.08
C ALA A 36 -29.02 -3.82 -41.83
N GLN A 37 -27.71 -3.60 -41.76
CA GLN A 37 -27.02 -2.50 -42.46
C GLN A 37 -26.43 -2.93 -43.82
N GLY A 38 -26.69 -4.15 -44.27
CA GLY A 38 -26.11 -4.69 -45.52
C GLY A 38 -24.60 -4.97 -45.44
N MET A 39 -24.01 -4.95 -44.24
CA MET A 39 -22.57 -5.11 -44.01
C MET A 39 -22.15 -6.54 -43.65
N ALA A 40 -23.09 -7.49 -43.55
CA ALA A 40 -22.79 -8.89 -43.21
C ALA A 40 -21.88 -9.61 -44.23
N SER A 41 -21.85 -9.15 -45.48
CA SER A 41 -20.98 -9.67 -46.55
C SER A 41 -19.55 -9.12 -46.49
N ALA A 42 -19.26 -8.12 -45.66
CA ALA A 42 -17.92 -7.52 -45.55
C ALA A 42 -16.96 -8.36 -44.68
N VAL A 43 -17.48 -9.17 -43.75
CA VAL A 43 -16.66 -9.96 -42.81
C VAL A 43 -15.93 -11.15 -43.48
N PRO A 44 -16.54 -11.92 -44.40
CA PRO A 44 -15.82 -12.97 -45.14
C PRO A 44 -14.75 -12.42 -46.10
N GLY A 45 -14.96 -11.22 -46.65
CA GLY A 45 -14.04 -10.58 -47.59
C GLY A 45 -12.71 -10.14 -46.98
N MET A 46 -12.72 -9.73 -45.70
CA MET A 46 -11.54 -9.26 -44.94
C MET A 46 -10.50 -10.36 -44.65
N LEU A 47 -10.83 -11.65 -44.81
CA LEU A 47 -9.99 -12.78 -44.41
C LEU A 47 -9.76 -13.83 -45.51
N GLY A 48 -10.23 -13.58 -46.74
CA GLY A 48 -10.05 -14.50 -47.87
C GLY A 48 -10.77 -15.86 -47.73
N LEU A 49 -11.74 -15.97 -46.82
CA LEU A 49 -12.45 -17.22 -46.54
C LEU A 49 -13.77 -17.28 -47.33
N HIS A 50 -13.75 -17.92 -48.50
CA HIS A 50 -14.89 -18.03 -49.42
C HIS A 50 -16.03 -18.99 -48.96
N LEU A 51 -15.94 -19.61 -47.78
CA LEU A 51 -17.04 -20.41 -47.24
C LEU A 51 -18.04 -19.54 -46.48
N LEU A 52 -19.27 -19.45 -46.99
CA LEU A 52 -20.46 -18.93 -46.34
C LEU A 52 -20.70 -19.65 -45.00
N GLY A 53 -20.06 -19.18 -43.93
CA GLY A 53 -20.12 -19.77 -42.59
C GLY A 53 -18.85 -19.56 -41.77
N ALA A 54 -17.68 -19.51 -42.41
CA ALA A 54 -16.40 -19.36 -41.69
C ALA A 54 -16.27 -18.01 -40.97
N GLY A 55 -16.72 -16.92 -41.60
CA GLY A 55 -16.73 -15.58 -40.99
C GLY A 55 -17.67 -15.46 -39.78
N VAL A 56 -18.82 -16.16 -39.82
CA VAL A 56 -19.77 -16.20 -38.69
C VAL A 56 -19.15 -16.94 -37.51
N ILE A 57 -18.55 -18.10 -37.77
CA ILE A 57 -17.91 -18.90 -36.73
C ILE A 57 -16.77 -18.13 -36.07
N LEU A 58 -15.91 -17.48 -36.86
CA LEU A 58 -14.81 -16.69 -36.34
C LEU A 58 -15.30 -15.48 -35.51
N HIS A 59 -16.35 -14.80 -35.98
CA HIS A 59 -16.98 -13.71 -35.23
C HIS A 59 -17.57 -14.16 -33.89
N LEU A 60 -18.24 -15.32 -33.86
CA LEU A 60 -18.78 -15.86 -32.62
C LEU A 60 -17.66 -16.32 -31.66
N LEU A 61 -16.58 -16.91 -32.18
CA LEU A 61 -15.42 -17.28 -31.38
C LEU A 61 -14.69 -16.06 -30.79
N SER A 62 -14.48 -15.01 -31.59
CA SER A 62 -13.89 -13.76 -31.10
C SER A 62 -14.80 -13.10 -30.07
N SER A 63 -16.13 -13.13 -30.28
CA SER A 63 -17.12 -12.61 -29.34
C SER A 63 -17.11 -13.33 -28.00
N ILE A 64 -16.93 -14.66 -27.99
CA ILE A 64 -16.76 -15.46 -26.76
C ILE A 64 -15.46 -15.08 -26.04
N LEU A 65 -14.35 -14.93 -26.77
CA LEU A 65 -13.05 -14.58 -26.19
C LEU A 65 -13.04 -13.18 -25.57
N VAL A 66 -13.61 -12.20 -26.28
CA VAL A 66 -13.76 -10.81 -25.81
C VAL A 66 -14.67 -10.77 -24.59
N GLY A 67 -15.81 -11.49 -24.64
CA GLY A 67 -16.72 -11.61 -23.50
C GLY A 67 -16.07 -12.29 -22.29
N ALA A 68 -15.33 -13.37 -22.47
CA ALA A 68 -14.62 -14.05 -21.39
C ALA A 68 -13.55 -13.15 -20.77
N SER A 69 -12.85 -12.37 -21.59
CA SER A 69 -11.89 -11.36 -21.12
C SER A 69 -12.57 -10.26 -20.31
N PHE A 70 -13.75 -9.81 -20.74
CA PHE A 70 -14.58 -8.85 -20.00
C PHE A 70 -15.01 -9.40 -18.63
N GLY A 71 -15.47 -10.66 -18.58
CA GLY A 71 -15.78 -11.34 -17.31
C GLY A 71 -14.55 -11.50 -16.41
N ALA A 72 -13.37 -11.77 -16.97
CA ALA A 72 -12.13 -11.86 -16.21
C ALA A 72 -11.69 -10.52 -15.58
N VAL A 73 -11.99 -9.41 -16.25
CA VAL A 73 -11.67 -8.04 -15.79
C VAL A 73 -12.63 -7.59 -14.70
N LEU A 74 -13.95 -7.69 -14.95
CA LEU A 74 -14.97 -7.20 -14.01
C LEU A 74 -15.13 -8.09 -12.77
N ARG A 75 -14.91 -9.40 -12.92
CA ARG A 75 -15.07 -10.40 -11.86
C ARG A 75 -16.46 -10.35 -11.21
N TYR A 76 -16.62 -11.14 -10.15
CA TYR A 76 -17.81 -11.25 -9.30
C TYR A 76 -18.19 -9.98 -8.51
N GLN A 77 -17.99 -8.77 -9.05
CA GLN A 77 -18.34 -7.48 -8.41
C GLN A 77 -19.02 -6.51 -9.39
N PRO A 78 -20.20 -6.86 -9.95
CA PRO A 78 -20.94 -5.91 -10.78
C PRO A 78 -21.43 -4.73 -9.93
N SER A 79 -21.11 -3.50 -10.32
CA SER A 79 -21.53 -2.26 -9.66
C SER A 79 -23.00 -1.88 -9.90
N GLY A 80 -23.87 -2.88 -10.12
CA GLY A 80 -25.25 -2.74 -10.60
C GLY A 80 -25.38 -2.83 -12.13
N TYR A 81 -26.62 -2.96 -12.62
CA TYR A 81 -26.90 -3.16 -14.05
C TYR A 81 -26.42 -1.99 -14.90
N ALA A 82 -26.59 -0.75 -14.42
CA ALA A 82 -26.18 0.46 -15.12
C ALA A 82 -24.65 0.50 -15.32
N GLY A 83 -23.88 0.34 -14.23
CA GLY A 83 -22.41 0.38 -14.31
C GLY A 83 -21.80 -0.77 -15.13
N THR A 84 -22.39 -1.96 -15.04
CA THR A 84 -21.95 -3.11 -15.85
C THR A 84 -22.27 -2.92 -17.33
N THR A 85 -23.44 -2.35 -17.65
CA THR A 85 -23.83 -2.01 -19.03
C THR A 85 -22.95 -0.89 -19.59
N SER A 86 -22.64 0.15 -18.80
CA SER A 86 -21.71 1.22 -19.20
C SER A 86 -20.30 0.70 -19.46
N SER A 87 -19.81 -0.23 -18.63
CA SER A 87 -18.53 -0.91 -18.85
C SER A 87 -18.55 -1.73 -20.15
N GLY A 88 -19.69 -2.37 -20.45
CA GLY A 88 -19.93 -3.04 -21.71
C GLY A 88 -19.89 -2.08 -22.91
N LEU A 89 -20.56 -0.92 -22.83
CA LEU A 89 -20.51 0.10 -23.90
C LEU A 89 -19.08 0.59 -24.15
N LEU A 90 -18.30 0.79 -23.10
CA LEU A 90 -16.87 1.13 -23.20
C LEU A 90 -16.07 0.02 -23.89
N LEU A 91 -16.32 -1.26 -23.55
CA LEU A 91 -15.74 -2.40 -24.26
C LEU A 91 -16.08 -2.35 -25.75
N GLY A 92 -17.34 -2.06 -26.09
CA GLY A 92 -17.79 -1.89 -27.47
C GLY A 92 -17.00 -0.80 -28.20
N LEU A 93 -16.85 0.37 -27.60
CA LEU A 93 -16.07 1.47 -28.16
C LEU A 93 -14.59 1.11 -28.35
N LEU A 94 -13.98 0.49 -27.34
CA LEU A 94 -12.58 0.04 -27.42
C LEU A 94 -12.40 -1.04 -28.50
N TRP A 95 -13.36 -1.95 -28.62
CA TRP A 95 -13.35 -2.99 -29.65
C TRP A 95 -13.55 -2.40 -31.06
N TRP A 96 -14.30 -1.31 -31.20
CA TRP A 96 -14.41 -0.58 -32.47
C TRP A 96 -13.07 0.05 -32.90
N VAL A 97 -12.24 0.52 -31.97
CA VAL A 97 -10.89 0.99 -32.30
C VAL A 97 -9.94 -0.18 -32.56
N ALA A 98 -9.99 -1.23 -31.72
CA ALA A 98 -9.10 -2.37 -31.83
C ALA A 98 -9.38 -3.25 -33.05
N GLY A 99 -10.65 -3.45 -33.41
CA GLY A 99 -11.09 -4.31 -34.50
C GLY A 99 -10.83 -3.68 -35.87
N PRO A 100 -11.74 -2.85 -36.40
CA PRO A 100 -11.63 -2.33 -37.76
C PRO A 100 -10.47 -1.35 -37.98
N MET A 101 -9.97 -0.65 -36.95
CA MET A 101 -8.88 0.33 -37.13
C MET A 101 -7.46 -0.21 -36.81
N SER A 102 -7.36 -1.38 -36.19
CA SER A 102 -6.06 -1.97 -35.82
C SER A 102 -5.90 -3.39 -36.35
N LEU A 103 -6.72 -4.34 -35.88
CA LEU A 103 -6.63 -5.76 -36.22
C LEU A 103 -6.99 -6.03 -37.68
N GLY A 104 -8.03 -5.38 -38.22
CA GLY A 104 -8.45 -5.54 -39.62
C GLY A 104 -7.30 -5.23 -40.60
N PRO A 105 -6.74 -4.01 -40.57
CA PRO A 105 -5.59 -3.65 -41.40
C PRO A 105 -4.38 -4.58 -41.21
N LEU A 106 -4.09 -4.98 -39.97
CA LEU A 106 -3.00 -5.91 -39.67
C LEU A 106 -3.19 -7.29 -40.32
N LEU A 107 -4.43 -7.80 -40.34
CA LEU A 107 -4.77 -9.07 -40.98
C LEU A 107 -4.69 -8.98 -42.52
N GLU A 108 -4.87 -7.79 -43.08
CA GLU A 108 -4.67 -7.49 -44.50
C GLU A 108 -3.21 -7.18 -44.86
N GLY A 109 -2.30 -7.23 -43.88
CA GLY A 109 -0.87 -6.95 -44.07
C GLY A 109 -0.49 -5.46 -44.05
N ALA A 110 -1.41 -4.58 -43.66
CA ALA A 110 -1.17 -3.15 -43.46
C ALA A 110 -0.89 -2.81 -41.98
N GLY A 111 -0.35 -1.62 -41.70
CA GLY A 111 -0.20 -1.12 -40.33
C GLY A 111 -1.53 -0.61 -39.73
N PRO A 112 -1.63 -0.43 -38.40
CA PRO A 112 -2.78 0.23 -37.78
C PRO A 112 -2.98 1.62 -38.38
N THR A 113 -4.20 1.97 -38.74
CA THR A 113 -4.47 3.12 -39.64
C THR A 113 -4.85 4.41 -38.92
N TRP A 114 -4.84 4.41 -37.59
CA TRP A 114 -5.41 5.37 -36.63
C TRP A 114 -5.45 6.83 -37.13
N SER A 115 -6.44 7.14 -37.96
CA SER A 115 -6.62 8.44 -38.61
C SER A 115 -8.09 8.81 -38.66
N ILE A 116 -8.37 10.12 -38.74
CA ILE A 116 -9.73 10.64 -38.78
C ILE A 116 -10.49 10.12 -40.02
N VAL A 117 -9.80 10.00 -41.15
CA VAL A 117 -10.38 9.51 -42.41
C VAL A 117 -10.84 8.05 -42.28
N GLU A 118 -10.02 7.19 -41.67
CA GLU A 118 -10.39 5.79 -41.46
C GLU A 118 -11.44 5.63 -40.35
N ALA A 119 -11.40 6.47 -39.32
CA ALA A 119 -12.46 6.52 -38.31
C ALA A 119 -13.82 6.89 -38.92
N GLN A 120 -13.86 7.84 -39.86
CA GLN A 120 -15.08 8.21 -40.59
C GLN A 120 -15.62 7.05 -41.43
N LYS A 121 -14.75 6.29 -42.09
CA LYS A 121 -15.14 5.08 -42.84
C LYS A 121 -15.68 3.97 -41.93
N ALA A 122 -15.09 3.80 -40.75
CA ALA A 122 -15.50 2.80 -39.77
C ALA A 122 -16.74 3.21 -38.95
N PHE A 123 -17.11 4.49 -38.96
CA PHE A 123 -18.16 5.07 -38.11
C PHE A 123 -19.53 4.37 -38.19
N PRO A 124 -20.04 3.94 -39.37
CA PRO A 124 -21.31 3.22 -39.44
C PRO A 124 -21.34 1.95 -38.57
N SER A 125 -20.20 1.27 -38.41
CA SER A 125 -20.09 0.07 -37.59
C SER A 125 -20.06 0.34 -36.08
N LEU A 126 -19.86 1.59 -35.64
CA LEU A 126 -19.76 1.97 -34.23
C LEU A 126 -21.02 1.60 -33.45
N ILE A 127 -22.20 1.85 -34.03
CA ILE A 127 -23.48 1.53 -33.40
C ILE A 127 -23.58 0.03 -33.12
N GLY A 128 -23.14 -0.81 -34.06
CA GLY A 128 -23.07 -2.26 -33.86
C GLY A 128 -22.17 -2.60 -32.66
N HIS A 129 -20.97 -2.02 -32.61
CA HIS A 129 -20.01 -2.29 -31.53
C HIS A 129 -20.50 -1.82 -30.15
N LEU A 130 -21.20 -0.67 -30.09
CA LEU A 130 -21.83 -0.20 -28.86
C LEU A 130 -22.96 -1.14 -28.42
N LEU A 131 -23.81 -1.61 -29.35
CA LEU A 131 -24.85 -2.59 -29.05
C LEU A 131 -24.25 -3.92 -28.56
N TYR A 132 -23.20 -4.41 -29.22
CA TYR A 132 -22.43 -5.58 -28.79
C TYR A 132 -21.97 -5.42 -27.34
N GLY A 133 -21.33 -4.29 -27.04
CA GLY A 133 -20.80 -3.96 -25.74
C GLY A 133 -21.89 -3.87 -24.67
N GLY A 134 -22.94 -3.10 -24.92
CA GLY A 134 -24.06 -2.92 -23.99
C GLY A 134 -24.78 -4.24 -23.67
N VAL A 135 -25.05 -5.07 -24.69
CA VAL A 135 -25.68 -6.39 -24.50
C VAL A 135 -24.75 -7.34 -23.75
N THR A 136 -23.45 -7.32 -24.03
CA THR A 136 -22.46 -8.12 -23.29
C THR A 136 -22.41 -7.70 -21.81
N GLY A 137 -22.41 -6.39 -21.53
CA GLY A 137 -22.45 -5.86 -20.17
C GLY A 137 -23.72 -6.25 -19.40
N LEU A 138 -24.89 -6.06 -20.01
CA LEU A 138 -26.17 -6.41 -19.40
C LEU A 138 -26.33 -7.93 -19.22
N GLY A 139 -25.95 -8.72 -20.22
CA GLY A 139 -25.99 -10.18 -20.16
C GLY A 139 -25.08 -10.74 -19.07
N PHE A 140 -23.87 -10.18 -18.93
CA PHE A 140 -22.95 -10.53 -17.85
C PHE A 140 -23.56 -10.22 -16.47
N TYR A 141 -24.14 -9.02 -16.31
CA TYR A 141 -24.84 -8.64 -15.07
C TYR A 141 -25.96 -9.63 -14.72
N ILE A 142 -26.85 -9.93 -15.67
CA ILE A 142 -27.98 -10.84 -15.43
C ILE A 142 -27.49 -12.22 -15.04
N PHE A 143 -26.45 -12.74 -15.68
CA PHE A 143 -25.92 -14.06 -15.41
C PHE A 143 -25.30 -14.14 -14.01
N VAL A 144 -24.48 -13.16 -13.63
CA VAL A 144 -23.86 -13.08 -12.30
C VAL A 144 -24.92 -12.82 -11.21
N ALA A 145 -25.88 -11.92 -11.45
CA ALA A 145 -26.97 -11.63 -10.52
C ALA A 145 -27.90 -12.83 -10.31
N SER A 146 -28.21 -13.59 -11.37
CA SER A 146 -29.01 -14.82 -11.27
C SER A 146 -28.26 -15.90 -10.47
N TYR A 147 -26.97 -16.07 -10.73
CA TYR A 147 -26.15 -17.00 -9.95
C TYR A 147 -26.06 -16.62 -8.47
N LEU A 148 -25.96 -15.31 -8.17
CA LEU A 148 -26.03 -14.78 -6.81
C LEU A 148 -27.40 -15.01 -6.15
N HIS A 149 -28.48 -14.90 -6.91
CA HIS A 149 -29.85 -15.06 -6.43
C HIS A 149 -30.20 -16.52 -6.10
N PHE A 150 -29.70 -17.48 -6.89
CA PHE A 150 -29.96 -18.92 -6.69
C PHE A 150 -28.93 -19.62 -5.78
N ARG A 151 -27.92 -18.89 -5.29
CA ARG A 151 -27.04 -19.42 -4.25
C ARG A 151 -27.83 -19.44 -2.93
N PRO A 152 -27.89 -20.57 -2.21
CA PRO A 152 -28.60 -20.62 -0.94
C PRO A 152 -28.07 -19.52 -0.02
N ARG A 153 -28.98 -18.71 0.52
CA ARG A 153 -28.63 -17.77 1.60
C ARG A 153 -28.17 -18.61 2.79
N SER A 154 -27.24 -18.07 3.58
CA SER A 154 -26.79 -18.73 4.82
C SER A 154 -27.94 -19.04 5.79
N GLU A 155 -29.10 -18.41 5.58
CA GLU A 155 -30.34 -18.56 6.34
C GLU A 155 -31.20 -19.77 5.91
N ASP A 156 -30.99 -20.33 4.71
CA ASP A 156 -31.77 -21.48 4.18
C ASP A 156 -31.11 -22.85 4.48
N LEU A 157 -29.96 -22.84 5.17
CA LEU A 157 -29.26 -24.06 5.56
C LEU A 157 -29.89 -24.60 6.84
N ILE A 158 -30.35 -25.86 6.80
CA ILE A 158 -30.68 -26.65 7.99
C ILE A 158 -29.58 -26.41 9.03
N PRO A 159 -29.88 -26.03 10.29
CA PRO A 159 -28.87 -25.87 11.31
C PRO A 159 -28.12 -27.19 11.42
N LEU A 160 -26.89 -27.21 10.91
CA LEU A 160 -25.98 -28.30 11.21
C LEU A 160 -25.82 -28.30 12.74
N PRO A 161 -25.74 -29.48 13.38
CA PRO A 161 -25.44 -29.56 14.80
C PRO A 161 -24.27 -28.62 15.12
N GLU A 162 -24.39 -27.81 16.19
CA GLU A 162 -23.37 -26.83 16.57
C GLU A 162 -22.01 -27.51 16.65
N VAL A 163 -21.22 -27.36 15.59
CA VAL A 163 -19.84 -27.81 15.59
C VAL A 163 -19.12 -26.88 16.58
N PRO A 164 -18.50 -27.43 17.64
CA PRO A 164 -17.72 -26.63 18.58
C PRO A 164 -16.75 -25.76 17.78
N LYS A 165 -16.86 -24.44 17.93
CA LYS A 165 -16.08 -23.52 17.10
C LYS A 165 -14.66 -23.41 17.63
N THR A 166 -13.66 -23.61 16.77
CA THR A 166 -12.26 -23.28 17.10
C THR A 166 -11.99 -21.83 16.72
N ARG A 167 -11.70 -20.99 17.70
CA ARG A 167 -11.44 -19.56 17.57
C ARG A 167 -9.97 -19.31 17.26
N VAL A 168 -9.70 -18.79 16.07
CA VAL A 168 -8.38 -18.31 15.68
C VAL A 168 -8.38 -16.79 15.71
N LEU A 169 -7.59 -16.22 16.61
CA LEU A 169 -7.43 -14.78 16.77
C LEU A 169 -6.12 -14.32 16.13
N ILE A 170 -6.19 -13.32 15.26
CA ILE A 170 -5.05 -12.75 14.54
C ILE A 170 -4.90 -11.30 14.98
N LEU A 171 -3.72 -10.94 15.50
CA LEU A 171 -3.42 -9.58 15.94
C LEU A 171 -2.54 -8.88 14.91
N GLY A 172 -3.13 -7.93 14.16
CA GLY A 172 -2.46 -7.09 13.17
C GLY A 172 -2.97 -7.31 11.74
N GLY A 173 -3.36 -6.23 11.06
CA GLY A 173 -3.87 -6.22 9.68
C GLY A 173 -2.79 -6.02 8.59
N GLY A 174 -1.53 -6.29 8.90
CA GLY A 174 -0.40 -6.20 7.96
C GLY A 174 -0.26 -7.42 7.05
N PHE A 175 0.86 -7.51 6.31
CA PHE A 175 1.12 -8.61 5.37
C PHE A 175 1.02 -10.00 6.01
N GLY A 176 1.55 -10.16 7.22
CA GLY A 176 1.51 -11.42 7.96
C GLY A 176 0.08 -11.82 8.32
N GLY A 177 -0.65 -10.94 9.03
CA GLY A 177 -2.01 -11.24 9.49
C GLY A 177 -3.01 -11.41 8.36
N ILE A 178 -2.93 -10.61 7.30
CA ILE A 178 -3.77 -10.79 6.11
C ILE A 178 -3.41 -12.07 5.36
N GLY A 179 -2.11 -12.38 5.23
CA GLY A 179 -1.66 -13.65 4.65
C GLY A 179 -2.21 -14.87 5.41
N THR A 180 -2.23 -14.79 6.75
CA THR A 180 -2.84 -15.81 7.61
C THR A 180 -4.34 -15.90 7.41
N ALA A 181 -5.08 -14.80 7.54
CA ALA A 181 -6.53 -14.77 7.42
C ALA A 181 -7.00 -15.31 6.07
N GLN A 182 -6.46 -14.78 4.97
CA GLN A 182 -6.78 -15.25 3.61
C GLN A 182 -6.51 -16.73 3.42
N ARG A 183 -5.43 -17.25 4.02
CA ARG A 183 -5.10 -18.66 3.90
C ARG A 183 -6.05 -19.53 4.74
N LEU A 184 -6.42 -19.11 5.94
CA LEU A 184 -7.41 -19.82 6.76
C LEU A 184 -8.78 -19.85 6.08
N GLU A 185 -9.24 -18.77 5.46
CA GLU A 185 -10.49 -18.75 4.69
C GLU A 185 -10.48 -19.76 3.53
N GLN A 186 -9.36 -19.89 2.82
CA GLN A 186 -9.20 -20.90 1.76
C GLN A 186 -9.23 -22.34 2.31
N LEU A 187 -8.93 -22.52 3.60
CA LEU A 187 -8.92 -23.80 4.28
C LEU A 187 -10.23 -24.07 5.04
N TYR A 188 -11.18 -23.12 5.06
CA TYR A 188 -12.45 -23.20 5.81
C TYR A 188 -13.24 -24.49 5.50
N SER A 189 -13.31 -24.90 4.23
CA SER A 189 -13.99 -26.15 3.83
C SER A 189 -13.31 -27.42 4.36
N ARG A 190 -12.07 -27.33 4.83
CA ARG A 190 -11.29 -28.44 5.40
C ARG A 190 -11.30 -28.43 6.92
N VAL A 191 -11.72 -27.34 7.56
CA VAL A 191 -11.74 -27.14 9.01
C VAL A 191 -13.15 -26.70 9.43
N PRO A 192 -14.12 -27.63 9.56
CA PRO A 192 -15.45 -27.30 10.03
C PRO A 192 -15.40 -26.65 11.42
N GLY A 193 -16.21 -25.61 11.65
CA GLY A 193 -16.25 -24.91 12.94
C GLY A 193 -15.12 -23.88 13.15
N LEU A 194 -14.34 -23.52 12.12
CA LEU A 194 -13.33 -22.48 12.26
C LEU A 194 -13.96 -21.09 12.40
N GLU A 195 -13.66 -20.35 13.46
CA GLU A 195 -14.02 -18.94 13.62
C GLU A 195 -12.75 -18.09 13.59
N ILE A 196 -12.64 -17.20 12.61
CA ILE A 196 -11.44 -16.37 12.41
C ILE A 196 -11.78 -14.94 12.80
N THR A 197 -11.04 -14.37 13.75
CA THR A 197 -11.13 -12.95 14.11
C THR A 197 -9.79 -12.26 13.85
N LEU A 198 -9.80 -11.12 13.18
CA LEU A 198 -8.63 -10.28 12.96
C LEU A 198 -8.83 -8.93 13.65
N VAL A 199 -7.91 -8.58 14.55
CA VAL A 199 -7.87 -7.30 15.27
C VAL A 199 -6.80 -6.41 14.63
N SER A 200 -7.16 -5.17 14.27
CA SER A 200 -6.19 -4.19 13.75
C SER A 200 -6.66 -2.76 13.98
N GLN A 201 -5.71 -1.84 14.21
CA GLN A 201 -5.98 -0.41 14.37
C GLN A 201 -6.50 0.19 13.05
N SER A 202 -5.91 -0.25 11.93
CA SER A 202 -6.30 0.12 10.57
C SER A 202 -7.24 -0.92 9.97
N ASN A 203 -8.27 -0.45 9.25
CA ASN A 203 -9.23 -1.30 8.52
C ASN A 203 -8.74 -1.70 7.12
N TYR A 204 -7.46 -1.49 6.81
CA TYR A 204 -6.83 -1.80 5.53
C TYR A 204 -5.45 -2.43 5.73
N LEU A 205 -5.04 -3.23 4.74
CA LEU A 205 -3.64 -3.58 4.48
C LEU A 205 -2.99 -2.43 3.72
N LEU A 206 -1.82 -1.98 4.19
CA LEU A 206 -1.00 -1.00 3.51
C LEU A 206 0.11 -1.67 2.70
N TYR A 207 0.24 -1.31 1.42
CA TYR A 207 1.38 -1.69 0.60
C TYR A 207 2.57 -0.77 0.88
N THR A 208 3.23 -1.04 2.01
CA THR A 208 4.34 -0.23 2.52
C THR A 208 5.48 0.05 1.52
N PRO A 209 5.83 -0.84 0.55
CA PRO A 209 6.88 -0.52 -0.41
C PRO A 209 6.58 0.65 -1.35
N MET A 210 5.32 1.10 -1.42
CA MET A 210 4.90 2.22 -2.28
C MET A 210 4.55 3.46 -1.44
N LEU A 211 4.88 3.46 -0.13
CA LEU A 211 4.47 4.53 0.78
C LEU A 211 5.22 5.85 0.52
N ALA A 212 6.47 5.79 0.05
CA ALA A 212 7.24 6.98 -0.32
C ALA A 212 6.57 7.77 -1.46
N GLU A 213 5.95 7.07 -2.42
CA GLU A 213 5.19 7.71 -3.52
C GLU A 213 3.90 8.39 -3.04
N VAL A 214 3.33 7.96 -1.91
CA VAL A 214 2.20 8.66 -1.29
C VAL A 214 2.67 9.92 -0.55
N ALA A 215 3.81 9.84 0.14
CA ALA A 215 4.42 10.99 0.80
C ALA A 215 4.83 12.09 -0.17
N SER A 216 4.89 11.77 -1.46
CA SER A 216 5.38 12.63 -2.51
C SER A 216 4.31 13.09 -3.51
N SER A 217 3.02 12.73 -3.28
CA SER A 217 1.89 12.94 -4.20
C SER A 217 1.97 12.20 -5.55
N ALA A 218 2.90 11.25 -5.73
CA ALA A 218 2.94 10.43 -6.94
C ALA A 218 1.83 9.36 -6.97
N LEU A 219 1.34 8.94 -5.80
CA LEU A 219 0.22 8.00 -5.65
C LEU A 219 -0.78 8.45 -4.60
N GLU A 220 -2.04 8.14 -4.86
CA GLU A 220 -3.10 8.36 -3.87
C GLU A 220 -3.05 7.32 -2.73
N PRO A 221 -3.21 7.73 -1.45
CA PRO A 221 -3.20 6.83 -0.29
C PRO A 221 -4.16 5.63 -0.45
N GLN A 222 -5.32 5.87 -1.06
CA GLN A 222 -6.33 4.85 -1.26
C GLN A 222 -5.92 3.79 -2.30
N HIS A 223 -5.03 4.12 -3.24
CA HIS A 223 -4.66 3.23 -4.34
C HIS A 223 -3.65 2.15 -3.90
N ILE A 224 -2.88 2.42 -2.84
CA ILE A 224 -1.94 1.46 -2.23
C ILE A 224 -2.47 0.77 -0.96
N SER A 225 -3.76 0.91 -0.68
CA SER A 225 -4.42 0.27 0.46
C SER A 225 -5.55 -0.66 0.04
N ALA A 226 -5.68 -1.78 0.76
CA ALA A 226 -6.67 -2.81 0.51
C ALA A 226 -7.53 -3.04 1.77
N PRO A 227 -8.84 -2.76 1.73
CA PRO A 227 -9.69 -2.95 2.90
C PRO A 227 -9.66 -4.38 3.41
N VAL A 228 -9.50 -4.58 4.73
CA VAL A 228 -9.42 -5.91 5.35
C VAL A 228 -10.71 -6.68 5.08
N ARG A 229 -11.87 -6.03 5.25
CA ARG A 229 -13.20 -6.66 5.05
C ARG A 229 -13.41 -7.16 3.61
N ALA A 230 -12.88 -6.45 2.62
CA ALA A 230 -12.96 -6.88 1.22
C ALA A 230 -11.92 -7.98 0.90
N SER A 231 -10.77 -7.94 1.57
CA SER A 231 -9.65 -8.87 1.36
C SER A 231 -9.84 -10.21 2.07
N CYS A 232 -10.62 -10.23 3.16
CA CYS A 232 -10.92 -11.39 4.01
C CYS A 232 -12.42 -11.40 4.36
N PRO A 233 -13.32 -11.71 3.41
CA PRO A 233 -14.77 -11.60 3.59
C PRO A 233 -15.39 -12.63 4.57
N HIS A 234 -14.65 -13.68 4.93
CA HIS A 234 -15.10 -14.71 5.87
C HIS A 234 -14.45 -14.59 7.25
N THR A 235 -13.64 -13.55 7.44
CA THR A 235 -12.96 -13.23 8.70
C THR A 235 -13.71 -12.14 9.43
N ARG A 236 -14.01 -12.34 10.71
CA ARG A 236 -14.57 -11.29 11.57
C ARG A 236 -13.50 -10.22 11.78
N PHE A 237 -13.73 -9.02 11.25
CA PHE A 237 -12.82 -7.90 11.43
C PHE A 237 -13.23 -7.05 12.63
N HIS A 238 -12.29 -6.89 13.57
CA HIS A 238 -12.41 -6.06 14.75
C HIS A 238 -11.44 -4.87 14.66
N ARG A 239 -11.98 -3.64 14.58
CA ARG A 239 -11.14 -2.45 14.58
C ARG A 239 -10.79 -2.07 16.03
N GLY A 240 -9.52 -2.17 16.37
CA GLY A 240 -9.04 -1.90 17.72
C GLY A 240 -7.55 -2.18 17.86
N GLU A 241 -7.04 -1.84 19.03
CA GLU A 241 -5.65 -2.07 19.42
C GLU A 241 -5.60 -3.15 20.49
N ALA A 242 -4.86 -4.23 20.27
CA ALA A 242 -4.53 -5.14 21.35
C ALA A 242 -3.61 -4.41 22.35
N VAL A 243 -3.99 -4.42 23.63
CA VAL A 243 -3.24 -3.72 24.70
C VAL A 243 -2.72 -4.67 25.77
N ASP A 244 -3.26 -5.88 25.85
CA ASP A 244 -2.78 -6.94 26.74
C ASP A 244 -3.06 -8.34 26.16
N ILE A 245 -2.19 -9.30 26.46
CA ILE A 245 -2.29 -10.69 25.99
C ILE A 245 -2.05 -11.62 27.18
N ASN A 246 -3.10 -12.27 27.65
CA ASN A 246 -3.02 -13.29 28.69
C ASN A 246 -3.04 -14.68 28.05
N THR A 247 -1.87 -15.31 28.01
CA THR A 247 -1.69 -16.64 27.41
C THR A 247 -2.19 -17.79 28.28
N THR A 248 -2.40 -17.55 29.58
CA THR A 248 -2.90 -18.56 30.53
C THR A 248 -4.41 -18.72 30.40
N ASP A 249 -5.13 -17.60 30.40
CA ASP A 249 -6.60 -17.58 30.26
C ASP A 249 -7.05 -17.55 28.79
N GLN A 250 -6.10 -17.47 27.85
CA GLN A 250 -6.31 -17.37 26.40
C GLN A 250 -7.22 -16.20 26.02
N VAL A 251 -6.90 -15.02 26.55
CA VAL A 251 -7.65 -13.77 26.35
C VAL A 251 -6.73 -12.67 25.84
N VAL A 252 -7.21 -11.89 24.89
CA VAL A 252 -6.58 -10.64 24.43
C VAL A 252 -7.50 -9.48 24.75
N ARG A 253 -6.99 -8.49 25.49
CA ARG A 253 -7.71 -7.24 25.73
C ARG A 253 -7.49 -6.29 24.57
N VAL A 254 -8.59 -5.81 24.00
CA VAL A 254 -8.60 -4.89 22.86
C VAL A 254 -9.24 -3.57 23.25
N ARG A 255 -8.51 -2.48 23.01
CA ARG A 255 -9.02 -1.12 23.09
C ARG A 255 -9.74 -0.76 21.79
N SER A 256 -10.99 -0.34 21.89
CA SER A 256 -11.83 0.05 20.74
C SER A 256 -12.40 1.46 20.95
N GLY A 257 -12.49 2.24 19.87
CA GLY A 257 -13.05 3.61 19.91
C GLY A 257 -14.58 3.66 19.95
N GLY A 258 -15.25 2.58 20.38
CA GLY A 258 -16.71 2.49 20.46
C GLY A 258 -17.24 2.92 21.83
N SER A 259 -18.53 2.68 22.07
CA SER A 259 -19.17 2.87 23.37
C SER A 259 -18.60 1.99 24.48
N VAL A 260 -17.97 0.87 24.11
CA VAL A 260 -17.19 0.01 25.00
C VAL A 260 -15.70 0.28 24.74
N PRO A 261 -14.96 0.87 25.70
CA PRO A 261 -13.57 1.26 25.49
C PRO A 261 -12.61 0.06 25.43
N TYR A 262 -12.95 -1.04 26.13
CA TYR A 262 -12.15 -2.27 26.18
C TYR A 262 -13.04 -3.50 26.05
N GLU A 263 -12.62 -4.45 25.21
CA GLU A 263 -13.28 -5.74 25.02
C GLU A 263 -12.25 -6.86 25.16
N ASP A 264 -12.61 -7.91 25.88
CA ASP A 264 -11.77 -9.10 26.06
C ASP A 264 -12.19 -10.17 25.03
N LEU A 265 -11.27 -10.50 24.13
CA LEU A 265 -11.45 -11.50 23.08
C LEU A 265 -10.75 -12.80 23.46
N THR A 266 -11.52 -13.89 23.53
CA THR A 266 -11.00 -15.23 23.81
C THR A 266 -10.53 -15.91 22.52
N TYR A 267 -9.53 -16.78 22.63
CA TYR A 267 -8.98 -17.53 21.51
C TYR A 267 -8.66 -18.98 21.88
N ASP A 268 -8.61 -19.85 20.88
CA ASP A 268 -8.05 -21.20 21.04
C ASP A 268 -6.70 -21.31 20.32
N LYS A 269 -6.49 -20.52 19.27
CA LYS A 269 -5.21 -20.34 18.57
C LYS A 269 -4.96 -18.84 18.36
N LEU A 270 -3.74 -18.37 18.61
CA LEU A 270 -3.35 -16.97 18.47
C LEU A 270 -2.26 -16.78 17.41
N VAL A 271 -2.37 -15.73 16.61
CA VAL A 271 -1.34 -15.31 15.66
C VAL A 271 -0.92 -13.87 15.92
N LEU A 272 0.35 -13.68 16.28
CA LEU A 272 0.99 -12.40 16.48
C LEU A 272 1.54 -11.88 15.14
N ALA A 273 0.91 -10.84 14.60
CA ALA A 273 1.27 -10.19 13.35
C ALA A 273 1.25 -8.64 13.48
N LEU A 274 1.61 -8.15 14.66
CA LEU A 274 1.57 -6.73 15.07
C LEU A 274 2.59 -5.84 14.33
N GLY A 275 3.52 -6.44 13.59
CA GLY A 275 4.58 -5.77 12.86
C GLY A 275 5.61 -5.08 13.77
N SER A 276 6.19 -4.02 13.23
CA SER A 276 7.18 -3.17 13.89
C SER A 276 6.72 -1.70 13.96
N VAL A 277 7.18 -1.01 14.98
CA VAL A 277 7.06 0.45 15.15
C VAL A 277 8.41 1.13 14.91
N ALA A 278 8.41 2.45 14.72
CA ALA A 278 9.65 3.21 14.66
C ALA A 278 10.41 3.06 15.99
N ASN A 279 11.72 2.87 15.91
CA ASN A 279 12.61 2.87 17.07
C ASN A 279 13.43 4.15 17.07
N TYR A 280 13.26 4.97 18.10
CA TYR A 280 13.99 6.23 18.28
C TYR A 280 15.29 6.06 19.08
N PHE A 281 15.60 4.85 19.56
CA PHE A 281 16.81 4.54 20.36
C PHE A 281 16.99 5.47 21.58
N ASP A 282 15.88 5.88 22.19
CA ASP A 282 15.82 6.82 23.31
C ASP A 282 16.53 8.17 23.02
N LEU A 283 16.68 8.52 21.74
CA LEU A 283 17.29 9.79 21.33
C LEU A 283 16.33 10.95 21.64
N PRO A 284 16.82 12.02 22.30
CA PRO A 284 15.99 13.13 22.75
C PRO A 284 15.33 13.88 21.59
N GLY A 285 14.07 14.27 21.78
CA GLY A 285 13.28 15.07 20.83
C GLY A 285 12.90 14.38 19.51
N MET A 286 13.39 13.16 19.25
CA MET A 286 13.11 12.48 17.98
C MET A 286 11.63 12.18 17.75
N ALA A 287 10.88 11.79 18.79
CA ALA A 287 9.46 11.51 18.66
C ALA A 287 8.61 12.76 18.40
N GLU A 288 9.09 13.93 18.83
CA GLU A 288 8.40 15.22 18.78
C GLU A 288 8.74 16.00 17.51
N PHE A 289 10.01 15.96 17.09
CA PHE A 289 10.56 16.81 16.02
C PHE A 289 10.95 16.01 14.77
N SER A 290 10.45 14.78 14.59
CA SER A 290 10.63 14.02 13.35
C SER A 290 9.35 13.37 12.84
N PHE A 291 9.28 13.24 11.52
CA PHE A 291 8.27 12.48 10.81
C PHE A 291 8.69 11.02 10.72
N LYS A 292 7.74 10.12 11.00
CA LYS A 292 7.85 8.71 10.62
C LYS A 292 7.42 8.55 9.16
N LEU A 293 7.68 7.38 8.59
CA LEU A 293 7.09 6.96 7.32
C LEU A 293 6.68 5.48 7.40
N LYS A 294 5.61 5.20 8.14
CA LYS A 294 5.14 3.83 8.44
C LYS A 294 3.68 3.60 8.07
N THR A 295 2.86 4.65 8.13
CA THR A 295 1.41 4.60 7.89
C THR A 295 1.00 5.58 6.79
N LEU A 296 -0.23 5.45 6.26
CA LEU A 296 -0.79 6.44 5.34
C LEU A 296 -0.90 7.83 5.97
N GLU A 297 -1.19 7.87 7.28
CA GLU A 297 -1.25 9.10 8.05
C GLU A 297 0.12 9.78 8.10
N ASP A 298 1.18 9.04 8.40
CA ASP A 298 2.55 9.54 8.38
C ASP A 298 2.91 10.17 7.03
N ALA A 299 2.64 9.45 5.92
CA ALA A 299 2.93 9.92 4.57
C ALA A 299 2.12 11.19 4.22
N THR A 300 0.84 11.22 4.58
CA THR A 300 -0.04 12.38 4.34
C THR A 300 0.41 13.59 5.17
N ARG A 301 0.77 13.39 6.45
CA ARG A 301 1.28 14.44 7.33
C ARG A 301 2.59 15.02 6.81
N LEU A 302 3.52 14.17 6.39
CA LEU A 302 4.80 14.61 5.80
C LEU A 302 4.59 15.43 4.52
N ARG A 303 3.74 14.95 3.61
CA ARG A 303 3.39 15.69 2.38
C ARG A 303 2.80 17.07 2.71
N ASN A 304 1.77 17.09 3.54
CA ASN A 304 1.07 18.34 3.89
C ASN A 304 2.01 19.33 4.61
N HIS A 305 2.92 18.84 5.46
CA HIS A 305 3.94 19.65 6.09
C HIS A 305 4.88 20.31 5.08
N ILE A 306 5.39 19.55 4.09
CA ILE A 306 6.29 20.09 3.08
C ILE A 306 5.58 21.13 2.21
N ILE A 307 4.36 20.84 1.76
CA ILE A 307 3.57 21.82 1.00
C ILE A 307 3.31 23.06 1.85
N GLY A 308 2.93 22.90 3.12
CA GLY A 308 2.74 24.02 4.04
C GLY A 308 3.98 24.89 4.20
N LEU A 309 5.18 24.29 4.28
CA LEU A 309 6.43 25.04 4.30
C LEU A 309 6.66 25.83 3.00
N LEU A 310 6.28 25.29 1.84
CA LEU A 310 6.37 26.02 0.58
C LEU A 310 5.38 27.18 0.52
N GLU A 311 4.14 26.99 0.98
CA GLU A 311 3.14 28.06 1.09
C GLU A 311 3.62 29.19 2.00
N ASP A 312 4.16 28.85 3.18
CA ASP A 312 4.65 29.83 4.17
C ASP A 312 5.86 30.60 3.62
N VAL A 313 6.85 29.89 3.06
CA VAL A 313 8.06 30.53 2.51
C VAL A 313 7.75 31.42 1.32
N ASP A 314 6.73 31.11 0.51
CA ASP A 314 6.42 31.87 -0.69
C ASP A 314 5.81 33.26 -0.40
N VAL A 315 5.12 33.39 0.73
CA VAL A 315 4.48 34.66 1.15
C VAL A 315 5.32 35.47 2.14
N GLU A 316 6.28 34.82 2.83
CA GLU A 316 7.14 35.48 3.79
C GLU A 316 8.29 36.26 3.13
N PRO A 317 8.78 37.34 3.76
CA PRO A 317 10.06 37.96 3.39
C PRO A 317 11.22 36.96 3.53
N PHE A 318 12.33 37.25 2.85
CA PHE A 318 13.55 36.46 3.05
C PHE A 318 14.10 36.71 4.47
N ASP A 319 14.32 35.63 5.22
CA ASP A 319 14.97 35.62 6.53
C ASP A 319 16.08 34.54 6.57
N GLU A 320 16.89 34.55 7.63
CA GLU A 320 17.96 33.55 7.82
C GLU A 320 17.39 32.14 8.07
N GLU A 321 16.17 32.03 8.60
CA GLU A 321 15.48 30.76 8.88
C GLU A 321 14.91 30.10 7.60
N ARG A 322 14.82 30.81 6.47
CA ARG A 322 14.35 30.26 5.20
C ARG A 322 15.16 29.04 4.78
N VAL A 323 16.47 29.04 5.03
CA VAL A 323 17.35 27.91 4.70
C VAL A 323 16.95 26.65 5.46
N SER A 324 16.59 26.75 6.75
CA SER A 324 16.14 25.58 7.51
C SER A 324 14.75 25.12 7.06
N ARG A 325 13.85 26.03 6.69
CA ARG A 325 12.53 25.68 6.13
C ARG A 325 12.61 24.97 4.77
N LEU A 326 13.65 25.26 3.98
CA LEU A 326 13.92 24.65 2.67
C LEU A 326 14.98 23.53 2.69
N THR A 327 15.40 23.10 3.89
CA THR A 327 16.27 21.93 4.06
C THR A 327 15.42 20.73 4.48
N PHE A 328 15.42 19.67 3.68
CA PHE A 328 14.69 18.43 3.92
C PHE A 328 15.67 17.32 4.29
N ALA A 329 15.66 16.88 5.55
CA ALA A 329 16.57 15.88 6.07
C ALA A 329 15.89 14.50 6.21
N VAL A 330 16.58 13.45 5.79
CA VAL A 330 16.14 12.04 5.97
C VAL A 330 17.24 11.27 6.69
N ALA A 331 16.91 10.69 7.84
CA ALA A 331 17.83 9.85 8.61
C ALA A 331 17.60 8.38 8.29
N GLY A 332 18.64 7.71 7.79
CA GLY A 332 18.65 6.28 7.45
C GLY A 332 18.86 6.01 5.95
N GLY A 333 20.01 5.45 5.58
CA GLY A 333 20.36 5.08 4.21
C GLY A 333 19.85 3.70 3.77
N GLY A 334 18.78 3.18 4.38
CA GLY A 334 18.13 1.94 3.92
C GLY A 334 17.18 2.18 2.74
N PHE A 335 16.39 1.15 2.36
CA PHE A 335 15.39 1.28 1.30
C PHE A 335 14.43 2.45 1.52
N ALA A 336 13.76 2.48 2.69
CA ALA A 336 12.75 3.48 2.99
C ALA A 336 13.29 4.92 2.96
N GLY A 337 14.47 5.19 3.55
CA GLY A 337 15.04 6.53 3.56
C GLY A 337 15.58 6.97 2.20
N THR A 338 16.16 6.04 1.43
CA THR A 338 16.61 6.34 0.06
C THR A 338 15.43 6.63 -0.87
N GLU A 339 14.36 5.83 -0.79
CA GLU A 339 13.13 6.07 -1.56
C GLU A 339 12.47 7.38 -1.13
N ALA A 340 12.38 7.65 0.18
CA ALA A 340 11.80 8.89 0.71
C ALA A 340 12.55 10.13 0.21
N ILE A 341 13.88 10.22 0.37
CA ILE A 341 14.62 11.42 -0.07
C ILE A 341 14.50 11.64 -1.58
N ALA A 342 14.51 10.56 -2.37
CA ALA A 342 14.40 10.64 -3.81
C ALA A 342 13.01 11.11 -4.27
N GLU A 343 11.96 10.62 -3.62
CA GLU A 343 10.57 10.98 -3.90
C GLU A 343 10.23 12.40 -3.45
N LEU A 344 10.72 12.83 -2.28
CA LEU A 344 10.57 14.20 -1.80
C LEU A 344 11.29 15.20 -2.71
N PHE A 345 12.50 14.85 -3.17
CA PHE A 345 13.24 15.66 -4.15
C PHE A 345 12.40 15.87 -5.41
N ASP A 346 11.83 14.80 -5.98
CA ASP A 346 11.00 14.92 -7.18
C ASP A 346 9.73 15.73 -6.93
N MET A 347 9.10 15.58 -5.77
CA MET A 347 7.89 16.30 -5.41
C MET A 347 8.13 17.80 -5.46
N VAL A 348 9.06 18.27 -4.64
CA VAL A 348 9.32 19.70 -4.47
C VAL A 348 9.70 20.31 -5.81
N HIS A 349 10.65 19.71 -6.54
CA HIS A 349 11.07 20.24 -7.84
C HIS A 349 9.95 20.24 -8.90
N SER A 350 9.01 19.28 -8.86
CA SER A 350 7.89 19.26 -9.80
C SER A 350 6.88 20.38 -9.58
N VAL A 351 6.75 20.87 -8.33
CA VAL A 351 5.73 21.86 -7.94
C VAL A 351 6.28 23.28 -7.77
N LEU A 352 7.60 23.48 -7.83
CA LEU A 352 8.24 24.80 -7.65
C LEU A 352 7.70 25.90 -8.55
N HIS A 353 7.20 25.58 -9.74
CA HIS A 353 6.63 26.57 -10.66
C HIS A 353 5.36 27.25 -10.11
N PHE A 354 4.74 26.70 -9.07
CA PHE A 354 3.63 27.32 -8.33
C PHE A 354 4.11 28.28 -7.22
N TYR A 355 5.39 28.23 -6.84
CA TYR A 355 5.98 28.99 -5.73
C TYR A 355 7.09 29.93 -6.26
N PRO A 356 6.72 31.04 -6.92
CA PRO A 356 7.64 31.85 -7.73
C PRO A 356 8.78 32.52 -6.95
N THR A 357 8.66 32.67 -5.62
CA THR A 357 9.72 33.29 -4.81
C THR A 357 10.82 32.30 -4.40
N ILE A 358 10.56 30.98 -4.53
CA ILE A 358 11.48 29.91 -4.14
C ILE A 358 12.34 29.51 -5.34
N GLN A 359 13.66 29.62 -5.19
CA GLN A 359 14.59 29.27 -6.26
C GLN A 359 15.24 27.91 -6.01
N PRO A 360 15.44 27.06 -7.05
CA PRO A 360 16.01 25.72 -6.88
C PRO A 360 17.33 25.67 -6.07
N PRO A 361 18.29 26.60 -6.22
CA PRO A 361 19.54 26.58 -5.43
C PRO A 361 19.36 26.78 -3.91
N GLN A 362 18.18 27.22 -3.45
CA GLN A 362 17.88 27.39 -2.03
C GLN A 362 17.45 26.09 -1.35
N LEU A 363 17.03 25.10 -2.15
CA LEU A 363 16.55 23.82 -1.64
C LEU A 363 17.72 22.91 -1.29
N ARG A 364 17.63 22.25 -0.13
CA ARG A 364 18.62 21.25 0.29
C ARG A 364 17.93 19.94 0.64
N PHE A 365 18.47 18.85 0.11
CA PHE A 365 17.99 17.49 0.40
C PHE A 365 19.16 16.71 0.98
N VAL A 366 19.08 16.34 2.26
CA VAL A 366 20.21 15.75 3.00
C VAL A 366 19.83 14.37 3.53
N LEU A 367 20.54 13.34 3.10
CA LEU A 367 20.44 12.00 3.68
C LEU A 367 21.55 11.78 4.70
N ILE A 368 21.19 11.52 5.95
CA ILE A 368 22.11 11.25 7.07
C ILE A 368 22.16 9.74 7.31
N HIS A 369 23.35 9.16 7.32
CA HIS A 369 23.52 7.74 7.59
C HIS A 369 24.78 7.44 8.41
N SER A 370 24.63 6.59 9.41
CA SER A 370 25.69 6.24 10.37
C SER A 370 26.83 5.39 9.82
N ARG A 371 26.75 4.94 8.56
CA ARG A 371 27.74 4.07 7.92
C ARG A 371 28.26 4.70 6.64
N ASP A 372 29.29 4.10 6.08
CA ASP A 372 30.00 4.50 4.86
C ASP A 372 29.20 4.28 3.57
N ARG A 373 28.03 3.63 3.61
CA ARG A 373 27.28 3.22 2.43
C ARG A 373 25.76 3.18 2.66
N ILE A 374 25.00 3.60 1.65
CA ILE A 374 23.55 3.38 1.57
C ILE A 374 23.20 2.03 0.93
N LEU A 375 22.02 1.50 1.27
CA LEU A 375 21.45 0.27 0.72
C LEU A 375 22.41 -0.92 0.81
N PRO A 376 22.97 -1.24 2.00
CA PRO A 376 23.92 -2.33 2.15
C PRO A 376 23.37 -3.68 1.65
N GLU A 377 22.04 -3.86 1.67
CA GLU A 377 21.35 -5.06 1.22
C GLU A 377 21.36 -5.26 -0.31
N LEU A 378 21.62 -4.22 -1.11
CA LEU A 378 21.76 -4.32 -2.56
C LEU A 378 23.18 -4.66 -3.03
N GLY A 379 24.11 -4.78 -2.08
CA GLY A 379 25.52 -4.99 -2.35
C GLY A 379 26.23 -3.72 -2.86
N ALA A 380 27.57 -3.76 -2.83
CA ALA A 380 28.39 -2.57 -3.03
C ALA A 380 28.14 -1.86 -4.37
N GLN A 381 28.08 -2.62 -5.47
CA GLN A 381 27.96 -2.07 -6.81
C GLN A 381 26.65 -1.27 -7.03
N LEU A 382 25.52 -1.80 -6.58
CA LEU A 382 24.23 -1.13 -6.74
C LEU A 382 24.05 0.00 -5.72
N GLY A 383 24.60 -0.14 -4.51
CA GLY A 383 24.67 0.96 -3.53
C GLY A 383 25.48 2.16 -4.05
N ASP A 384 26.66 1.91 -4.64
CA ASP A 384 27.49 2.97 -5.25
C ASP A 384 26.79 3.62 -6.45
N TYR A 385 26.10 2.83 -7.26
CA TYR A 385 25.29 3.35 -8.36
C TYR A 385 24.19 4.29 -7.84
N ALA A 386 23.44 3.87 -6.82
CA ALA A 386 22.38 4.67 -6.22
C ALA A 386 22.91 5.97 -5.65
N LEU A 387 24.00 5.92 -4.86
CA LEU A 387 24.65 7.08 -4.27
C LEU A 387 25.08 8.08 -5.35
N LYS A 388 25.82 7.63 -6.36
CA LYS A 388 26.30 8.49 -7.46
C LYS A 388 25.14 9.12 -8.23
N LYS A 389 24.05 8.38 -8.47
CA LYS A 389 22.88 8.90 -9.19
C LYS A 389 22.12 9.95 -8.41
N LEU A 390 21.95 9.75 -7.10
CA LEU A 390 21.26 10.72 -6.25
C LEU A 390 22.12 11.97 -6.01
N GLN A 391 23.43 11.81 -5.80
CA GLN A 391 24.37 12.94 -5.71
C GLN A 391 24.40 13.78 -6.99
N ALA A 392 24.39 13.14 -8.16
CA ALA A 392 24.34 13.84 -9.44
C ALA A 392 23.06 14.67 -9.65
N ARG A 393 21.99 14.39 -8.88
CA ARG A 393 20.75 15.19 -8.85
C ARG A 393 20.82 16.38 -7.88
N GLY A 394 21.85 16.47 -7.04
CA GLY A 394 21.98 17.50 -6.01
C GLY A 394 21.54 17.07 -4.62
N ILE A 395 21.32 15.78 -4.37
CA ILE A 395 21.06 15.26 -3.02
C ILE A 395 22.39 15.14 -2.26
N GLU A 396 22.45 15.75 -1.08
CA GLU A 396 23.59 15.72 -0.17
C GLU A 396 23.56 14.44 0.68
N PHE A 397 24.74 13.89 0.98
CA PHE A 397 24.88 12.70 1.81
C PHE A 397 25.87 12.95 2.95
N MET A 398 25.38 12.82 4.18
CA MET A 398 26.18 12.84 5.41
C MET A 398 26.37 11.41 5.90
N LEU A 399 27.29 10.69 5.23
CA LEU A 399 27.69 9.33 5.60
C LEU A 399 28.62 9.35 6.80
N GLU A 400 28.73 8.21 7.49
CA GLU A 400 29.48 8.06 8.74
C GLU A 400 29.06 9.08 9.83
N ASN A 401 27.86 9.63 9.71
CA ASN A 401 27.32 10.61 10.64
C ASN A 401 26.04 10.09 11.29
N ARG A 402 25.95 10.25 12.61
CA ARG A 402 24.88 9.68 13.43
C ARG A 402 24.02 10.79 13.98
N VAL A 403 22.70 10.64 13.83
CA VAL A 403 21.73 11.48 14.54
C VAL A 403 21.79 11.14 16.02
N THR A 404 21.93 12.17 16.86
CA THR A 404 22.01 12.08 18.33
C THR A 404 20.77 12.64 19.02
N GLY A 405 19.90 13.33 18.28
CA GLY A 405 18.63 13.88 18.77
C GLY A 405 18.05 14.89 17.78
N ALA A 406 16.97 15.53 18.18
CA ALA A 406 16.36 16.63 17.44
C ALA A 406 15.85 17.70 18.41
N VAL A 407 15.85 18.94 17.94
CA VAL A 407 15.29 20.11 18.63
C VAL A 407 14.44 20.91 17.64
N PRO A 408 13.62 21.87 18.07
CA PRO A 408 12.89 22.71 17.14
C PRO A 408 13.82 23.36 16.10
N GLY A 409 13.57 23.08 14.82
CA GLY A 409 14.33 23.65 13.70
C GLY A 409 15.71 23.06 13.43
N ALA A 410 16.15 21.98 14.11
CA ALA A 410 17.43 21.35 13.82
C ALA A 410 17.53 19.86 14.20
N VAL A 411 18.33 19.11 13.42
CA VAL A 411 18.80 17.76 13.77
C VAL A 411 20.13 17.87 14.51
N LEU A 412 20.27 17.14 15.61
CA LEU A 412 21.54 17.01 16.32
C LEU A 412 22.33 15.82 15.75
N LEU A 413 23.60 16.04 15.45
CA LEU A 413 24.49 15.05 14.85
C LEU A 413 25.60 14.64 15.82
N GLY A 414 26.46 13.72 15.39
CA GLY A 414 27.72 13.44 16.07
C GLY A 414 28.63 14.67 16.09
N ASP A 415 29.59 14.71 17.02
CA ASP A 415 30.62 15.75 17.12
C ASP A 415 30.11 17.18 17.39
N ALA A 416 28.97 17.32 18.09
CA ALA A 416 28.34 18.59 18.44
C ALA A 416 27.90 19.46 17.23
N ALA A 417 27.84 18.87 16.04
CA ALA A 417 27.28 19.51 14.85
C ALA A 417 25.74 19.45 14.88
N SER A 418 25.11 20.44 14.24
CA SER A 418 23.67 20.44 13.98
C SER A 418 23.38 20.76 12.53
N LEU A 419 22.28 20.21 12.01
CA LEU A 419 21.75 20.52 10.68
C LEU A 419 20.44 21.28 10.85
N PRO A 420 20.37 22.59 10.52
CA PRO A 420 19.13 23.34 10.54
C PRO A 420 18.12 22.75 9.54
N THR A 421 16.93 22.40 10.01
CA THR A 421 15.83 21.85 9.20
C THR A 421 14.51 21.88 9.96
N HIS A 422 13.40 22.14 9.26
CA HIS A 422 12.05 21.93 9.79
C HIS A 422 11.47 20.57 9.42
N THR A 423 12.13 19.82 8.53
CA THR A 423 11.68 18.51 8.06
C THR A 423 12.74 17.45 8.31
N LEU A 424 12.57 16.67 9.37
CA LEU A 424 13.37 15.47 9.63
C LEU A 424 12.51 14.22 9.46
N VAL A 425 12.84 13.35 8.51
CA VAL A 425 12.18 12.05 8.34
C VAL A 425 13.04 10.94 8.95
N TRP A 426 12.52 10.23 9.93
CA TRP A 426 13.19 9.14 10.62
C TRP A 426 12.86 7.78 10.00
N THR A 427 13.87 7.14 9.41
CA THR A 427 13.77 5.80 8.81
C THR A 427 14.88 4.84 9.29
N ALA A 428 15.74 5.29 10.20
CA ALA A 428 16.97 4.59 10.59
C ALA A 428 16.77 3.42 11.57
N GLY A 429 15.57 3.21 12.11
CA GLY A 429 15.34 2.18 13.11
C GLY A 429 13.89 1.74 13.22
N ASN A 430 13.70 0.42 13.30
CA ASN A 430 12.43 -0.22 13.63
C ASN A 430 12.63 -1.15 14.82
N GLN A 431 11.58 -1.33 15.61
CA GLN A 431 11.53 -2.35 16.64
C GLN A 431 10.20 -3.12 16.55
N PRO A 432 10.18 -4.42 16.84
CA PRO A 432 8.98 -5.19 17.09
C PRO A 432 8.01 -4.46 18.04
N ASN A 433 6.72 -4.71 17.87
CA ASN A 433 5.69 -4.05 18.67
C ASN A 433 5.94 -4.25 20.19
N PRO A 434 5.97 -3.18 21.02
CA PRO A 434 6.24 -3.28 22.45
C PRO A 434 5.28 -4.18 23.24
N LEU A 435 4.05 -4.41 22.75
CA LEU A 435 3.10 -5.35 23.37
C LEU A 435 3.72 -6.75 23.53
N LEU A 436 4.64 -7.14 22.65
CA LEU A 436 5.31 -8.43 22.74
C LEU A 436 6.08 -8.59 24.06
N GLN A 437 6.46 -7.51 24.74
CA GLN A 437 7.16 -7.52 26.03
C GLN A 437 6.31 -8.05 27.19
N THR A 438 4.99 -8.11 27.05
CA THR A 438 4.10 -8.64 28.09
C THR A 438 4.00 -10.17 28.10
N LEU A 439 4.40 -10.83 27.01
CA LEU A 439 4.30 -12.28 26.86
C LEU A 439 5.29 -13.06 27.75
N PRO A 440 4.95 -14.25 28.26
CA PRO A 440 5.91 -15.06 29.02
C PRO A 440 6.76 -15.95 28.08
N CYS A 441 7.50 -15.35 27.14
CA CYS A 441 8.35 -16.07 26.18
C CYS A 441 9.70 -15.39 25.94
N GLU A 442 10.65 -16.13 25.36
CA GLU A 442 11.97 -15.63 25.00
C GLU A 442 11.90 -14.67 23.80
N ARG A 443 12.77 -13.66 23.82
CA ARG A 443 12.86 -12.62 22.79
C ARG A 443 14.31 -12.33 22.47
N ASN A 444 14.55 -11.90 21.23
CA ASN A 444 15.87 -11.41 20.86
C ASN A 444 16.12 -9.99 21.41
N ARG A 445 17.34 -9.49 21.21
CA ARG A 445 17.77 -8.16 21.68
C ARG A 445 16.90 -7.01 21.12
N ALA A 446 16.30 -7.18 19.95
CA ALA A 446 15.42 -6.17 19.35
C ALA A 446 13.99 -6.23 19.92
N GLY A 447 13.62 -7.28 20.66
CA GLY A 447 12.28 -7.49 21.23
C GLY A 447 11.37 -8.39 20.39
N ALA A 448 11.89 -9.06 19.35
CA ALA A 448 11.12 -9.99 18.53
C ALA A 448 11.00 -11.33 19.28
N VAL A 449 9.81 -11.93 19.26
CA VAL A 449 9.62 -13.25 19.89
C VAL A 449 10.36 -14.32 19.11
N ILE A 450 11.02 -15.23 19.82
CA ILE A 450 11.73 -16.35 19.19
C ILE A 450 10.69 -17.41 18.82
N VAL A 451 10.75 -17.89 17.58
CA VAL A 451 9.88 -18.96 17.09
C VAL A 451 10.71 -20.11 16.53
N ASP A 452 10.13 -21.30 16.53
CA ASP A 452 10.70 -22.43 15.82
C ASP A 452 10.48 -22.33 14.30
N GLY A 453 11.03 -23.29 13.54
CA GLY A 453 10.83 -23.30 12.09
C GLY A 453 9.37 -23.59 11.65
N THR A 454 8.46 -23.95 12.56
CA THR A 454 7.01 -24.06 12.30
C THR A 454 6.25 -22.76 12.59
N LEU A 455 6.98 -21.70 12.99
CA LEU A 455 6.49 -20.38 13.37
C LEU A 455 5.77 -20.35 14.73
N LEU A 456 5.85 -21.44 15.50
CA LEU A 456 5.30 -21.51 16.84
C LEU A 456 6.23 -20.78 17.81
N VAL A 457 5.67 -19.96 18.70
CA VAL A 457 6.44 -19.22 19.71
C VAL A 457 7.06 -20.19 20.71
N ASP A 458 8.37 -20.06 20.92
CA ASP A 458 9.06 -20.93 21.85
C ASP A 458 8.55 -20.74 23.29
N GLY A 459 8.33 -21.85 23.98
CA GLY A 459 7.74 -21.87 25.32
C GLY A 459 6.22 -21.67 25.39
N LEU A 460 5.53 -21.40 24.28
CA LEU A 460 4.06 -21.23 24.26
C LEU A 460 3.37 -22.28 23.39
N THR A 461 2.24 -22.79 23.87
CA THR A 461 1.34 -23.62 23.08
C THR A 461 0.34 -22.74 22.35
N ASP A 462 0.02 -23.10 21.11
CA ASP A 462 -1.08 -22.48 20.34
C ASP A 462 -0.92 -20.98 20.01
N VAL A 463 0.31 -20.45 20.11
CA VAL A 463 0.66 -19.09 19.73
C VAL A 463 1.70 -19.12 18.61
N TRP A 464 1.36 -18.56 17.46
CA TRP A 464 2.27 -18.38 16.33
C TRP A 464 2.64 -16.91 16.19
N ALA A 465 3.85 -16.62 15.68
CA ALA A 465 4.26 -15.26 15.36
C ALA A 465 4.87 -15.17 13.96
N VAL A 466 4.55 -14.09 13.25
CA VAL A 466 4.94 -13.87 11.85
C VAL A 466 5.34 -12.42 11.58
N GLY A 467 6.07 -12.19 10.49
CA GLY A 467 6.58 -10.89 10.10
C GLY A 467 7.54 -10.32 11.14
N ASP A 468 7.62 -8.98 11.19
CA ASP A 468 8.57 -8.25 12.03
C ASP A 468 8.41 -8.49 13.56
N CYS A 469 7.36 -9.19 13.99
CA CYS A 469 7.20 -9.59 15.40
C CYS A 469 8.11 -10.74 15.81
N ALA A 470 8.56 -11.56 14.86
CA ALA A 470 9.18 -12.85 15.13
C ALA A 470 10.61 -12.90 14.62
N GLN A 471 11.47 -13.58 15.39
CA GLN A 471 12.76 -14.04 14.90
C GLN A 471 12.61 -15.45 14.36
N ILE A 472 12.53 -15.57 13.03
CA ILE A 472 12.31 -16.85 12.35
C ILE A 472 13.64 -17.37 11.76
N PRO A 473 14.08 -18.60 12.08
CA PRO A 473 15.35 -19.12 11.58
C PRO A 473 15.30 -19.41 10.08
N ASP A 474 16.34 -18.99 9.35
CA ASP A 474 16.53 -19.33 7.93
C ASP A 474 17.39 -20.61 7.79
N PRO A 475 16.82 -21.75 7.38
CA PRO A 475 17.58 -22.98 7.16
C PRO A 475 18.54 -22.91 5.97
N TYR A 476 18.51 -21.85 5.17
CA TYR A 476 19.43 -21.63 4.05
C TYR A 476 20.63 -20.74 4.39
N ASN A 477 20.67 -20.17 5.59
CA ASN A 477 21.71 -19.24 6.03
C ASN A 477 22.19 -19.57 7.45
N ASP A 478 22.60 -20.83 7.68
CA ASP A 478 23.13 -21.32 8.95
C ASP A 478 22.25 -21.00 10.19
N GLY A 479 20.93 -20.91 10.01
CA GLY A 479 19.99 -20.59 11.08
C GLY A 479 19.90 -19.10 11.44
N GLN A 480 20.61 -18.22 10.72
CA GLN A 480 20.44 -16.78 10.85
C GLN A 480 18.98 -16.37 10.60
N PRO A 481 18.45 -15.33 11.26
CA PRO A 481 17.06 -14.95 11.08
C PRO A 481 16.74 -14.50 9.64
N TYR A 482 15.55 -14.82 9.15
CA TYR A 482 15.02 -14.20 7.94
C TYR A 482 14.91 -12.67 8.12
N PRO A 483 15.12 -11.88 7.05
CA PRO A 483 14.99 -10.43 7.14
C PRO A 483 13.52 -9.99 7.24
N PRO A 484 13.22 -8.89 7.98
CA PRO A 484 11.86 -8.39 8.19
C PRO A 484 11.33 -7.71 6.93
N THR A 485 10.77 -8.50 6.00
CA THR A 485 10.22 -7.95 4.75
C THR A 485 8.80 -8.45 4.48
N ALA A 486 8.02 -7.62 3.80
CA ALA A 486 6.65 -7.96 3.37
C ALA A 486 6.58 -9.29 2.58
N GLN A 487 7.64 -9.63 1.83
CA GLN A 487 7.69 -10.89 1.07
C GLN A 487 7.75 -12.12 1.98
N HIS A 488 8.46 -12.02 3.10
CA HIS A 488 8.54 -13.06 4.11
C HIS A 488 7.25 -13.11 4.90
N ALA A 489 6.82 -11.99 5.48
CA ALA A 489 5.60 -11.88 6.29
C ALA A 489 4.36 -12.53 5.63
N LEU A 490 4.11 -12.23 4.34
CA LEU A 490 2.97 -12.81 3.62
C LEU A 490 3.04 -14.35 3.51
N ARG A 491 4.26 -14.90 3.36
CA ARG A 491 4.48 -16.35 3.21
C ARG A 491 4.52 -17.06 4.55
N GLU A 492 5.07 -16.42 5.56
CA GLU A 492 5.02 -16.87 6.95
C GLU A 492 3.58 -16.98 7.40
N GLY A 493 2.77 -15.93 7.17
CA GLY A 493 1.34 -15.95 7.49
C GLY A 493 0.60 -17.12 6.84
N LYS A 494 0.93 -17.43 5.58
CA LYS A 494 0.38 -18.60 4.87
C LYS A 494 0.78 -19.93 5.55
N VAL A 495 2.05 -20.09 5.95
CA VAL A 495 2.52 -21.31 6.61
C VAL A 495 1.93 -21.44 8.02
N ALA A 496 1.85 -20.35 8.78
CA ALA A 496 1.20 -20.32 10.08
C ALA A 496 -0.27 -20.79 9.99
N ALA A 497 -1.02 -20.28 9.00
CA ALA A 497 -2.39 -20.74 8.74
C ALA A 497 -2.47 -22.25 8.38
N GLU A 498 -1.53 -22.76 7.58
CA GLU A 498 -1.47 -24.19 7.26
C GLU A 498 -1.14 -25.05 8.48
N ASN A 499 -0.25 -24.57 9.36
CA ASN A 499 0.13 -25.26 10.58
C ASN A 499 -1.00 -25.25 11.62
N ILE A 500 -1.68 -24.11 11.80
CA ILE A 500 -2.88 -24.00 12.64
C ILE A 500 -3.95 -25.00 12.17
N ALA A 501 -4.25 -25.01 10.87
CA ALA A 501 -5.21 -25.96 10.32
C ALA A 501 -4.77 -27.42 10.48
N ALA A 502 -3.46 -27.71 10.38
CA ALA A 502 -2.92 -29.04 10.61
C ALA A 502 -3.10 -29.47 12.07
N VAL A 503 -2.76 -28.60 13.03
CA VAL A 503 -2.95 -28.85 14.47
C VAL A 503 -4.41 -29.13 14.81
N ILE A 504 -5.34 -28.30 14.30
CA ILE A 504 -6.79 -28.50 14.52
C ILE A 504 -7.26 -29.87 14.00
N GLN A 505 -6.66 -30.36 12.91
CA GLN A 505 -6.99 -31.64 12.30
C GLN A 505 -6.17 -32.82 12.81
N GLY A 506 -5.27 -32.63 13.79
CA GLY A 506 -4.35 -33.68 14.26
C GLY A 506 -3.34 -34.15 13.20
N LYS A 507 -2.96 -33.28 12.26
CA LYS A 507 -2.02 -33.53 11.17
C LYS A 507 -0.64 -32.96 11.47
N PRO A 508 0.43 -33.50 10.86
CA PRO A 508 1.78 -32.97 11.03
C PRO A 508 1.91 -31.55 10.49
N VAL A 509 2.60 -30.70 11.24
CA VAL A 509 2.94 -29.32 10.87
C VAL A 509 4.12 -29.29 9.88
N LYS A 510 4.31 -28.14 9.23
CA LYS A 510 5.35 -27.91 8.23
C LYS A 510 6.33 -26.85 8.68
N GLN A 511 7.57 -27.02 8.25
CA GLN A 511 8.64 -26.04 8.42
C GLN A 511 8.49 -24.92 7.38
N PHE A 512 8.65 -23.66 7.81
CA PHE A 512 8.71 -22.50 6.94
C PHE A 512 10.05 -22.48 6.20
N ARG A 513 9.97 -22.33 4.88
CA ARG A 513 11.13 -22.23 3.99
C ARG A 513 10.81 -21.27 2.87
N PHE A 514 11.63 -20.25 2.69
CA PHE A 514 11.48 -19.32 1.59
C PHE A 514 12.85 -18.81 1.13
N ARG A 515 13.00 -18.64 -0.18
CA ARG A 515 14.16 -17.93 -0.75
C ARG A 515 13.64 -16.70 -1.48
N ALA A 516 14.08 -15.53 -1.04
CA ALA A 516 13.75 -14.29 -1.70
C ALA A 516 14.26 -14.31 -3.15
N ILE A 517 13.44 -13.76 -4.06
CA ILE A 517 13.74 -13.79 -5.51
C ILE A 517 14.61 -12.59 -5.90
N GLY A 518 14.51 -11.50 -5.14
CA GLY A 518 15.23 -10.27 -5.43
C GLY A 518 14.76 -9.09 -4.58
N VAL A 519 15.52 -8.01 -4.69
CA VAL A 519 15.34 -6.72 -4.01
C VAL A 519 15.36 -5.60 -5.05
N LEU A 520 14.51 -4.58 -4.84
CA LEU A 520 14.35 -3.45 -5.76
C LEU A 520 14.18 -2.18 -4.93
N VAL A 521 14.74 -1.07 -5.41
CA VAL A 521 14.63 0.25 -4.79
C VAL A 521 14.32 1.31 -5.85
N GLY A 522 13.32 2.14 -5.59
CA GLY A 522 13.07 3.35 -6.38
C GLY A 522 14.11 4.43 -6.05
N LEU A 523 14.64 5.10 -7.07
CA LEU A 523 15.62 6.19 -6.90
C LEU A 523 15.08 7.51 -7.44
N GLY A 524 13.76 7.65 -7.60
CA GLY A 524 13.11 8.81 -8.20
C GLY A 524 13.46 9.00 -9.68
N HIS A 525 12.87 10.01 -10.32
CA HIS A 525 13.16 10.48 -11.68
C HIS A 525 13.37 9.35 -12.70
N ARG A 526 12.42 8.40 -12.74
CA ARG A 526 12.44 7.25 -13.67
C ARG A 526 13.69 6.37 -13.56
N THR A 527 14.30 6.32 -12.37
CA THR A 527 15.52 5.58 -12.07
C THR A 527 15.28 4.62 -10.91
N ALA A 528 15.84 3.41 -10.99
CA ALA A 528 15.82 2.44 -9.91
C ALA A 528 17.09 1.58 -9.91
N ALA A 529 17.24 0.75 -8.88
CA ALA A 529 18.20 -0.34 -8.84
C ALA A 529 17.50 -1.64 -8.41
N ALA A 530 17.90 -2.76 -9.01
CA ALA A 530 17.28 -4.05 -8.73
C ALA A 530 18.31 -5.17 -8.80
N GLU A 531 18.22 -6.12 -7.89
CA GLU A 531 18.89 -7.42 -7.98
C GLU A 531 17.84 -8.53 -8.00
N ILE A 532 17.85 -9.36 -9.05
CA ILE A 532 16.90 -10.47 -9.23
C ILE A 532 17.68 -11.73 -9.54
N ARG A 533 17.61 -12.73 -8.65
CA ARG A 533 18.33 -14.01 -8.79
C ARG A 533 19.82 -13.82 -9.11
N GLY A 534 20.46 -12.83 -8.49
CA GLY A 534 21.88 -12.48 -8.70
C GLY A 534 22.16 -11.60 -9.93
N TRP A 535 21.17 -11.36 -10.80
CA TRP A 535 21.31 -10.42 -11.92
C TRP A 535 21.02 -9.00 -11.44
N ARG A 536 21.92 -8.06 -11.79
CA ARG A 536 21.83 -6.65 -11.38
C ARG A 536 21.32 -5.79 -12.53
N PHE A 537 20.33 -4.96 -12.25
CA PHE A 537 19.72 -4.03 -13.18
C PHE A 537 19.74 -2.63 -12.57
N SER A 538 19.89 -1.60 -13.41
CA SER A 538 19.91 -0.22 -12.97
C SER A 538 19.28 0.72 -14.01
N GLY A 539 18.98 1.95 -13.62
CA GLY A 539 18.48 2.99 -14.52
C GLY A 539 17.02 2.81 -14.89
N LEU A 540 16.67 3.24 -16.11
CA LEU A 540 15.31 3.18 -16.62
C LEU A 540 14.76 1.75 -16.72
N LEU A 541 15.61 0.79 -17.11
CA LEU A 541 15.20 -0.62 -17.19
C LEU A 541 14.81 -1.16 -15.82
N ALA A 542 15.62 -0.91 -14.78
CA ALA A 542 15.28 -1.29 -13.42
C ALA A 542 14.02 -0.58 -12.94
N TRP A 543 13.77 0.66 -13.36
CA TRP A 543 12.58 1.42 -12.98
C TRP A 543 11.31 0.84 -13.61
N LEU A 544 11.35 0.44 -14.89
CA LEU A 544 10.25 -0.27 -15.54
C LEU A 544 9.97 -1.62 -14.86
N MET A 545 11.03 -2.33 -14.46
CA MET A 545 10.91 -3.57 -13.68
C MET A 545 10.28 -3.33 -12.31
N TRP A 546 10.71 -2.30 -11.60
CA TRP A 546 10.16 -1.88 -10.31
C TRP A 546 8.64 -1.63 -10.44
N ARG A 547 8.22 -0.77 -11.39
CA ARG A 547 6.80 -0.47 -11.62
C ARG A 547 6.01 -1.73 -11.94
N THR A 548 6.52 -2.56 -12.86
CA THR A 548 5.83 -3.80 -13.28
C THR A 548 5.67 -4.78 -12.12
N ILE A 549 6.73 -5.00 -11.34
CA ILE A 549 6.71 -5.96 -10.24
C ILE A 549 5.78 -5.49 -9.12
N TYR A 550 5.85 -4.23 -8.70
CA TYR A 550 5.01 -3.71 -7.64
C TYR A 550 3.54 -3.63 -8.05
N LEU A 551 3.25 -3.21 -9.28
CA LEU A 551 1.91 -3.28 -9.85
C LEU A 551 1.36 -4.70 -9.81
N SER A 552 2.17 -5.70 -10.17
CA SER A 552 1.73 -7.10 -10.19
C SER A 552 1.33 -7.62 -8.79
N LYS A 553 1.95 -7.06 -7.73
CA LYS A 553 1.77 -7.47 -6.32
C LYS A 553 0.58 -6.82 -5.63
N LEU A 554 0.03 -5.72 -6.15
CA LEU A 554 -1.19 -5.10 -5.62
C LEU A 554 -2.39 -6.07 -5.68
N PRO A 555 -3.34 -5.98 -4.73
CA PRO A 555 -4.45 -6.90 -4.64
C PRO A 555 -5.62 -6.37 -5.49
N GLY A 556 -6.17 -7.23 -6.34
CA GLY A 556 -7.28 -6.88 -7.22
C GLY A 556 -6.84 -6.12 -8.49
N ALA A 557 -7.69 -6.17 -9.52
CA ALA A 557 -7.42 -5.50 -10.78
C ALA A 557 -7.65 -3.98 -10.68
N GLU A 558 -8.65 -3.56 -9.90
CA GLU A 558 -8.99 -2.15 -9.70
C GLU A 558 -7.80 -1.33 -9.20
N LYS A 559 -7.13 -1.78 -8.12
CA LYS A 559 -5.95 -1.08 -7.57
C LYS A 559 -4.82 -0.98 -8.58
N LYS A 560 -4.62 -2.03 -9.38
CA LYS A 560 -3.61 -2.03 -10.46
C LYS A 560 -3.94 -1.00 -11.53
N VAL A 561 -5.19 -0.92 -11.97
CA VAL A 561 -5.60 0.07 -12.97
C VAL A 561 -5.41 1.49 -12.42
N ARG A 562 -5.85 1.76 -11.18
CA ARG A 562 -5.70 3.08 -10.56
C ARG A 562 -4.24 3.50 -10.43
N VAL A 563 -3.38 2.65 -9.87
CA VAL A 563 -1.93 2.93 -9.77
C VAL A 563 -1.29 3.09 -11.15
N ALA A 564 -1.67 2.27 -12.14
CA ALA A 564 -1.16 2.42 -13.49
C ALA A 564 -1.56 3.76 -14.12
N LEU A 565 -2.79 4.23 -13.86
CA LEU A 565 -3.28 5.54 -14.30
C LEU A 565 -2.56 6.68 -13.58
N ASP A 566 -2.45 6.65 -12.26
CA ASP A 566 -1.70 7.66 -11.47
C ASP A 566 -0.30 7.85 -12.03
N TRP A 567 0.45 6.75 -12.14
CA TRP A 567 1.80 6.80 -12.66
C TRP A 567 1.90 7.11 -14.17
N THR A 568 0.79 7.08 -14.91
CA THR A 568 0.74 7.54 -16.30
C THR A 568 0.49 9.04 -16.33
N ILE A 569 -0.42 9.53 -15.48
CA ILE A 569 -0.73 10.96 -15.30
C ILE A 569 0.50 11.72 -14.79
N ASP A 570 1.21 11.18 -13.80
CA ASP A 570 2.47 11.72 -13.24
C ASP A 570 3.58 11.87 -14.31
N LEU A 571 3.49 11.22 -15.47
CA LEU A 571 4.45 11.43 -16.56
C LEU A 571 4.24 12.76 -17.30
N PHE A 572 3.02 13.30 -17.27
CA PHE A 572 2.59 14.44 -18.09
C PHE A 572 2.17 15.65 -17.26
N PHE A 573 1.78 15.45 -16.01
CA PHE A 573 1.26 16.49 -15.14
C PHE A 573 2.10 16.62 -13.87
N PRO A 574 2.27 17.84 -13.33
CA PRO A 574 2.85 18.04 -12.01
C PRO A 574 2.04 17.34 -10.92
N ARG A 575 2.68 17.12 -9.78
CA ARG A 575 2.05 16.50 -8.62
C ARG A 575 1.05 17.44 -7.96
N ASP A 576 0.05 16.86 -7.32
CA ASP A 576 -1.00 17.61 -6.62
C ASP A 576 -0.46 18.26 -5.33
N ILE A 577 -0.78 19.54 -5.14
CA ILE A 577 -0.39 20.39 -4.00
C ILE A 577 -1.53 20.65 -3.01
N VAL A 578 -2.71 20.04 -3.19
CA VAL A 578 -3.85 20.26 -2.28
C VAL A 578 -3.60 19.67 -0.90
N VAL A 579 -3.67 20.53 0.12
CA VAL A 579 -3.62 20.14 1.53
C VAL A 579 -5.01 19.74 2.01
N THR A 580 -5.22 18.44 2.23
CA THR A 580 -6.54 17.86 2.52
C THR A 580 -6.86 17.65 4.00
N SER A 581 -5.93 17.99 4.90
CA SER A 581 -6.14 17.95 6.35
C SER A 581 -5.72 19.28 6.98
N SER A 582 -6.31 19.67 8.10
CA SER A 582 -5.83 20.84 8.86
C SER A 582 -4.34 20.68 9.15
N LEU A 583 -3.53 21.65 8.72
CA LEU A 583 -2.13 21.74 9.13
C LEU A 583 -2.14 21.89 10.65
N GLU A 584 -1.59 20.91 11.38
CA GLU A 584 -1.25 21.11 12.78
C GLU A 584 -0.23 22.25 12.81
N ARG A 585 -0.68 23.47 13.09
CA ARG A 585 0.23 24.57 13.39
C ARG A 585 0.93 24.17 14.68
N THR A 586 2.21 23.82 14.60
CA THR A 586 3.08 23.87 15.77
C THR A 586 2.89 25.27 16.35
N PRO A 587 2.43 25.42 17.60
CA PRO A 587 2.21 26.74 18.16
C PRO A 587 3.52 27.52 18.03
N VAL A 588 3.49 28.58 17.24
CA VAL A 588 4.53 29.60 17.24
C VAL A 588 4.66 30.00 18.70
N LEU A 589 5.81 29.71 19.32
CA LEU A 589 6.12 30.24 20.63
C LEU A 589 5.99 31.74 20.50
N ASP A 590 4.93 32.28 21.09
CA ASP A 590 4.62 33.70 21.12
C ASP A 590 5.88 34.39 21.64
N ARG A 591 6.61 35.07 20.74
CA ARG A 591 7.77 35.87 21.12
C ARG A 591 7.17 37.06 21.86
N ASN A 592 7.06 36.88 23.18
CA ASN A 592 6.68 37.84 24.20
C ASN A 592 6.78 39.30 23.70
N PRO A 593 5.67 40.07 23.64
CA PRO A 593 5.80 41.50 23.46
C PRO A 593 6.50 42.00 24.73
N MET A 594 7.74 42.46 24.59
CA MET A 594 8.43 43.17 25.66
C MET A 594 7.56 44.33 26.14
N SER A 595 6.88 44.13 27.26
CA SER A 595 6.34 45.22 28.06
C SER A 595 7.51 45.76 28.89
N PRO A 596 7.77 47.08 28.87
CA PRO A 596 8.89 47.63 29.61
C PRO A 596 8.65 47.44 31.11
N ALA A 597 9.65 46.90 31.80
CA ALA A 597 9.63 46.66 33.23
C ALA A 597 9.26 47.94 33.99
N THR A 598 8.11 47.91 34.67
CA THR A 598 7.84 48.83 35.78
C THR A 598 8.78 48.44 36.92
N GLN A 599 9.71 49.33 37.26
CA GLN A 599 10.50 49.23 38.49
C GLN A 599 9.54 49.36 39.67
N GLU A 600 9.22 48.26 40.34
CA GLU A 600 8.67 48.29 41.69
C GLU A 600 9.82 48.41 42.69
N GLN A 601 9.81 49.51 43.45
CA GLN A 601 10.66 49.74 44.62
C GLN A 601 10.36 48.70 45.72
N PRO A 602 11.36 48.32 46.54
CA PRO A 602 11.16 47.38 47.65
C PRO A 602 10.33 48.03 48.77
N PRO A 603 9.61 47.22 49.58
CA PRO A 603 8.64 47.73 50.54
C PRO A 603 9.32 48.37 51.75
N ASP A 604 8.79 49.53 52.15
CA ASP A 604 9.12 50.21 53.39
C ASP A 604 8.50 49.46 54.57
N ASN A 605 9.35 49.05 55.52
CA ASN A 605 8.95 48.31 56.71
C ASN A 605 8.84 49.26 57.90
N GLY A 606 7.60 49.44 58.37
CA GLY A 606 7.29 49.63 59.79
C GLY A 606 7.01 51.06 60.25
N HIS A 607 5.79 51.33 60.70
CA HIS A 607 5.39 51.12 62.10
C HIS A 607 4.12 51.90 62.44
N ASP A 608 3.12 51.18 62.94
CA ASP A 608 2.09 51.73 63.81
C ASP A 608 2.76 52.34 65.06
N ARG A 609 2.50 53.63 65.30
CA ARG A 609 2.50 54.23 66.64
C ARG A 609 1.27 55.13 66.76
N VAL A 610 0.24 54.62 67.42
CA VAL A 610 -0.72 55.45 68.14
C VAL A 610 -0.10 55.74 69.52
N ASN A 611 0.21 57.00 69.82
CA ASN A 611 -0.04 57.49 71.17
C ASN A 611 -0.29 59.01 71.18
N ALA A 612 -1.27 59.38 71.99
CA ALA A 612 -1.85 60.71 72.13
C ALA A 612 -1.04 61.63 73.07
N GLY A 613 -1.37 62.92 73.01
CA GLY A 613 -0.95 63.99 73.92
C GLY A 613 -0.03 64.99 73.21
N ASP A 614 -0.15 66.29 73.33
CA ASP A 614 -1.00 67.18 74.13
C ASP A 614 -0.87 68.58 73.45
N GLY A 615 -1.80 69.49 73.70
CA GLY A 615 -1.80 70.84 73.14
C GLY A 615 -0.78 71.79 73.80
N THR A 616 -0.81 73.06 73.34
CA THR A 616 -0.09 74.28 73.82
C THR A 616 1.36 74.40 73.30
N GLU A 617 1.87 75.51 72.76
CA GLU A 617 1.50 76.93 72.62
C GLU A 617 1.78 77.46 71.19
#